data_AF-A0A9X4QXV9-F1
#
_entry.id   AF-A0A9X4QXV9-F1
#
_cell.length_a   1.000
_cell.length_b   1.000
_cell.length_c   1.000
_cell.angle_alpha   90.00
_cell.angle_beta   90.00
_cell.angle_gamma   90.00
#
_symmetry.space_group_name_H-M   'P 1'
#
loop_
_entity.id
_entity.type
_entity.pdbx_description
1 polymer ?
#
loop_
_entity_poly.entity_id
_entity_poly.type
_entity_poly.pdbx_seq_one_letter_code
_entity_poly.pdbx_strand_id
1 'polypeptide(L)'
;MRIIKRLGADHVKVLFTPSSLMAGDALDRSKLWYVEEIVGMAVGENLPCLVCIHPEAPFKQDYLASSERFETVLAFYRELSAWLAERWEEREIAFQIMTEPFANYTDWNDMHPKLWQVVRAEMTRHTLVLSGDRVGSLAGMLAMNPVDDDNVYYGYTSYDPFAFTLQSWNAFFGGTPAELDRVGRVPYPASPAIVERRLDDMLSGVAEGHREEAAGYARRYGEGNYQQGNHGWFDRGWHERRVERVADWRARHGRRLPVLCNEFGVMDAVMGRKYGGPGCVPEERLSFIRDFREAMEAHDIGWSYWSYNETFTLF
;
A
#
# COMPACT_ATOMS: atom_id res chain seq x y z
N MET A 1 10.11 -0.57 -18.07
CA MET A 1 10.18 -2.05 -17.95
C MET A 1 11.60 -2.60 -18.01
N ARG A 2 12.38 -2.42 -19.10
CA ARG A 2 13.79 -2.91 -19.17
C ARG A 2 14.67 -2.54 -17.97
N ILE A 3 14.60 -1.29 -17.51
CA ILE A 3 15.37 -0.82 -16.35
C ILE A 3 14.91 -1.58 -15.10
N ILE A 4 13.60 -1.64 -14.83
CA ILE A 4 13.01 -2.39 -13.70
C ILE A 4 13.50 -3.85 -13.69
N LYS A 5 13.48 -4.53 -14.84
CA LYS A 5 13.99 -5.90 -14.96
C LYS A 5 15.49 -6.00 -14.66
N ARG A 6 16.31 -5.05 -15.16
CA ARG A 6 17.76 -5.02 -14.90
C ARG A 6 18.11 -4.73 -13.44
N LEU A 7 17.22 -4.04 -12.70
CA LEU A 7 17.37 -3.87 -11.24
C LEU A 7 17.14 -5.18 -10.47
N GLY A 8 16.66 -6.23 -11.14
CA GLY A 8 16.40 -7.53 -10.53
C GLY A 8 14.99 -7.68 -9.96
N ALA A 9 14.05 -6.80 -10.32
CA ALA A 9 12.65 -7.01 -9.98
C ALA A 9 12.12 -8.29 -10.66
N ASP A 10 11.37 -9.08 -9.91
CA ASP A 10 10.74 -10.32 -10.36
C ASP A 10 9.30 -10.12 -10.87
N HIS A 11 8.69 -8.97 -10.56
CA HIS A 11 7.41 -8.51 -11.09
C HIS A 11 7.35 -6.97 -11.13
N VAL A 12 6.31 -6.45 -11.77
CA VAL A 12 5.91 -5.04 -11.69
C VAL A 12 4.43 -4.94 -11.35
N LYS A 13 4.06 -3.98 -10.49
CA LYS A 13 2.66 -3.62 -10.25
C LYS A 13 2.30 -2.40 -11.09
N VAL A 14 1.20 -2.48 -11.84
CA VAL A 14 0.68 -1.38 -12.65
C VAL A 14 -0.72 -1.00 -12.18
N LEU A 15 -1.02 0.29 -12.19
CA LEU A 15 -2.19 0.84 -11.53
C LEU A 15 -3.10 1.46 -12.57
N PHE A 16 -4.39 1.19 -12.44
CA PHE A 16 -5.40 1.77 -13.31
C PHE A 16 -6.52 2.37 -12.48
N THR A 17 -6.78 3.66 -12.68
CA THR A 17 -7.92 4.36 -12.08
C THR A 17 -9.21 3.88 -12.75
N PRO A 18 -10.17 3.28 -12.01
CA PRO A 18 -11.37 2.72 -12.61
C PRO A 18 -12.24 3.78 -13.28
N SER A 19 -12.31 5.00 -12.73
CA SER A 19 -13.06 6.11 -13.34
C SER A 19 -12.57 6.46 -14.75
N SER A 20 -11.30 6.19 -15.09
CA SER A 20 -10.75 6.37 -16.45
C SER A 20 -11.07 5.22 -17.40
N LEU A 21 -11.53 4.10 -16.86
CA LEU A 21 -11.96 2.90 -17.58
C LEU A 21 -13.48 2.78 -17.66
N MET A 22 -14.24 3.77 -17.19
CA MET A 22 -15.70 3.70 -17.17
C MET A 22 -16.34 4.77 -18.06
N ALA A 23 -17.39 4.38 -18.78
CA ALA A 23 -18.28 5.26 -19.52
C ALA A 23 -19.65 5.25 -18.82
N GLY A 24 -19.84 6.21 -17.91
CA GLY A 24 -20.93 6.14 -16.94
C GLY A 24 -20.70 4.97 -15.99
N ASP A 25 -21.62 4.00 -15.98
CA ASP A 25 -21.62 2.85 -15.08
C ASP A 25 -21.12 1.55 -15.73
N ALA A 26 -20.57 1.61 -16.95
CA ALA A 26 -20.07 0.44 -17.69
C ALA A 26 -18.59 0.58 -18.05
N LEU A 27 -17.94 -0.54 -18.42
CA LEU A 27 -16.57 -0.54 -18.91
C LEU A 27 -16.45 0.21 -20.24
N ASP A 28 -15.60 1.23 -20.29
CA ASP A 28 -15.26 1.96 -21.53
C ASP A 28 -14.21 1.19 -22.33
N ARG A 29 -14.68 0.35 -23.25
CA ARG A 29 -13.81 -0.43 -24.15
C ARG A 29 -12.92 0.45 -25.03
N SER A 30 -13.28 1.70 -25.29
CA SER A 30 -12.45 2.63 -26.07
C SER A 30 -11.17 3.06 -25.34
N LYS A 31 -11.07 2.78 -24.03
CA LYS A 31 -9.94 3.12 -23.18
C LYS A 31 -9.00 1.94 -22.93
N LEU A 32 -9.42 0.72 -23.21
CA LEU A 32 -8.64 -0.48 -22.88
C LEU A 32 -7.31 -0.62 -23.62
N TRP A 33 -7.10 0.15 -24.70
CA TRP A 33 -5.82 0.20 -25.41
C TRP A 33 -4.65 0.59 -24.50
N TYR A 34 -4.84 1.48 -23.52
CA TYR A 34 -3.73 1.90 -22.66
C TYR A 34 -3.40 0.84 -21.61
N VAL A 35 -4.40 0.05 -21.18
CA VAL A 35 -4.17 -1.13 -20.32
C VAL A 35 -3.35 -2.15 -21.10
N GLU A 36 -3.74 -2.42 -22.34
CA GLU A 36 -3.02 -3.31 -23.25
C GLU A 36 -1.58 -2.87 -23.49
N GLU A 37 -1.38 -1.58 -23.76
CA GLU A 37 -0.04 -1.04 -23.97
C GLU A 37 0.84 -1.19 -22.72
N ILE A 38 0.37 -0.75 -21.56
CA ILE A 38 1.17 -0.73 -20.32
C ILE A 38 1.46 -2.14 -19.81
N VAL A 39 0.46 -3.04 -19.79
CA VAL A 39 0.65 -4.44 -19.41
C VAL A 39 1.54 -5.14 -20.44
N GLY A 40 1.32 -4.88 -21.73
CA GLY A 40 2.13 -5.40 -22.83
C GLY A 40 3.61 -5.01 -22.73
N MET A 41 3.94 -3.82 -22.23
CA MET A 41 5.34 -3.43 -21.98
C MET A 41 6.01 -4.30 -20.91
N ALA A 42 5.28 -4.73 -19.87
CA ALA A 42 5.82 -5.59 -18.81
C ALA A 42 5.98 -7.03 -19.32
N VAL A 43 4.90 -7.58 -19.88
CA VAL A 43 4.84 -8.94 -20.41
C VAL A 43 5.84 -9.14 -21.55
N GLY A 44 5.96 -8.18 -22.47
CA GLY A 44 6.93 -8.23 -23.58
C GLY A 44 8.40 -8.24 -23.13
N GLU A 45 8.69 -7.81 -21.89
CA GLU A 45 10.00 -7.93 -21.27
C GLU A 45 10.13 -9.20 -20.41
N ASN A 46 9.18 -10.14 -20.47
CA ASN A 46 9.06 -11.30 -19.59
C ASN A 46 9.12 -10.91 -18.10
N LEU A 47 8.39 -9.86 -17.72
CA LEU A 47 8.23 -9.43 -16.34
C LEU A 47 6.75 -9.62 -15.96
N PRO A 48 6.44 -10.57 -15.05
CA PRO A 48 5.07 -10.75 -14.53
C PRO A 48 4.48 -9.43 -14.04
N CYS A 49 3.21 -9.20 -14.36
CA CYS A 49 2.53 -7.94 -14.10
C CYS A 49 1.38 -8.12 -13.11
N LEU A 50 1.47 -7.47 -11.95
CA LEU A 50 0.34 -7.33 -11.04
C LEU A 50 -0.51 -6.14 -11.51
N VAL A 51 -1.60 -6.44 -12.21
CA VAL A 51 -2.58 -5.44 -12.63
C VAL A 51 -3.42 -5.07 -11.43
N CYS A 52 -3.55 -3.78 -11.12
CA CYS A 52 -4.27 -3.29 -9.95
C CYS A 52 -5.29 -2.22 -10.35
N ILE A 53 -6.53 -2.36 -9.89
CA ILE A 53 -7.46 -1.22 -9.89
C ILE A 53 -7.20 -0.36 -8.67
N HIS A 54 -6.94 0.92 -8.92
CA HIS A 54 -6.52 1.90 -7.92
C HIS A 54 -7.56 3.03 -7.84
N PRO A 55 -8.72 2.80 -7.17
CA PRO A 55 -9.77 3.80 -7.09
C PRO A 55 -9.39 4.97 -6.20
N GLU A 56 -9.71 6.17 -6.67
CA GLU A 56 -9.61 7.40 -5.88
C GLU A 56 -10.77 7.49 -4.87
N ALA A 57 -10.64 8.39 -3.88
CA ALA A 57 -11.64 8.55 -2.84
C ALA A 57 -13.08 8.80 -3.35
N PRO A 58 -13.32 9.66 -4.37
CA PRO A 58 -14.66 9.87 -4.89
C PRO A 58 -15.29 8.60 -5.47
N PHE A 59 -14.48 7.75 -6.13
CA PHE A 59 -14.97 6.47 -6.64
C PHE A 59 -15.46 5.58 -5.49
N LYS A 60 -14.64 5.42 -4.43
CA LYS A 60 -14.99 4.57 -3.29
C LYS A 60 -16.25 5.08 -2.57
N GLN A 61 -16.33 6.39 -2.35
CA GLN A 61 -17.46 7.04 -1.68
C GLN A 61 -18.77 6.99 -2.46
N ASP A 62 -18.73 6.88 -3.78
CA ASP A 62 -19.92 6.68 -4.60
C ASP A 62 -20.25 5.19 -4.72
N TYR A 63 -19.29 4.42 -5.23
CA TYR A 63 -19.52 3.06 -5.71
C TYR A 63 -19.52 1.98 -4.62
N LEU A 64 -18.88 2.21 -3.46
CA LEU A 64 -18.86 1.24 -2.36
C LEU A 64 -19.87 1.57 -1.26
N ALA A 65 -20.50 2.75 -1.31
CA ALA A 65 -21.32 3.28 -0.22
C ALA A 65 -22.79 2.83 -0.22
N SER A 66 -23.25 2.14 -1.27
CA SER A 66 -24.55 1.48 -1.28
C SER A 66 -24.52 0.15 -2.02
N SER A 67 -25.48 -0.73 -1.72
CA SER A 67 -25.60 -2.01 -2.42
C SER A 67 -25.89 -1.83 -3.91
N GLU A 68 -26.71 -0.85 -4.29
CA GLU A 68 -27.06 -0.57 -5.69
C GLU A 68 -25.83 -0.17 -6.50
N ARG A 69 -25.03 0.77 -5.99
CA ARG A 69 -23.80 1.20 -6.68
C ARG A 69 -22.73 0.11 -6.66
N PHE A 70 -22.71 -0.73 -5.64
CA PHE A 70 -21.80 -1.87 -5.59
C PHE A 70 -22.10 -2.91 -6.67
N GLU A 71 -23.37 -3.14 -7.04
CA GLU A 71 -23.70 -4.03 -8.18
C GLU A 71 -23.11 -3.50 -9.50
N THR A 72 -23.04 -2.17 -9.68
CA THR A 72 -22.34 -1.55 -10.82
C THR A 72 -20.86 -1.90 -10.81
N VAL A 73 -20.22 -1.88 -9.64
CA VAL A 73 -18.81 -2.29 -9.49
C VAL A 73 -18.62 -3.75 -9.87
N LEU A 74 -19.52 -4.63 -9.44
CA LEU A 74 -19.47 -6.05 -9.80
C LEU A 74 -19.59 -6.24 -11.32
N ALA A 75 -20.50 -5.51 -11.99
CA ALA A 75 -20.62 -5.55 -13.45
C ALA A 75 -19.33 -5.09 -14.15
N PHE A 76 -18.74 -3.98 -13.69
CA PHE A 76 -17.45 -3.48 -14.19
C PHE A 76 -16.34 -4.53 -14.07
N TYR A 77 -16.20 -5.16 -12.89
CA TYR A 77 -15.17 -6.17 -12.68
C TYR A 77 -15.39 -7.43 -13.52
N ARG A 78 -16.65 -7.83 -13.75
CA ARG A 78 -16.95 -8.96 -14.65
C ARG A 78 -16.41 -8.70 -16.05
N GLU A 79 -16.76 -7.56 -16.64
CA GLU A 79 -16.32 -7.23 -18.00
C GLU A 79 -14.79 -7.05 -18.10
N LEU A 80 -14.19 -6.37 -17.13
CA LEU A 80 -12.77 -6.12 -17.13
C LEU A 80 -11.97 -7.42 -16.94
N SER A 81 -12.35 -8.26 -15.98
CA SER A 81 -11.63 -9.51 -15.69
C SER A 81 -11.72 -10.50 -16.85
N ALA A 82 -12.88 -10.60 -17.53
CA ALA A 82 -13.00 -11.36 -18.77
C ALA A 82 -12.06 -10.83 -19.87
N TRP A 83 -12.04 -9.51 -20.08
CA TRP A 83 -11.17 -8.87 -21.08
C TRP A 83 -9.68 -9.07 -20.80
N LEU A 84 -9.27 -9.04 -19.52
CA LEU A 84 -7.90 -9.33 -19.09
C LEU A 84 -7.54 -10.81 -19.31
N ALA A 85 -8.44 -11.74 -18.92
CA ALA A 85 -8.23 -13.18 -19.04
C ALA A 85 -8.11 -13.65 -20.49
N GLU A 86 -8.80 -12.99 -21.43
CA GLU A 86 -8.70 -13.26 -22.87
C GLU A 86 -7.33 -12.90 -23.48
N ARG A 87 -6.54 -12.05 -22.81
CA ARG A 87 -5.34 -11.42 -23.37
C ARG A 87 -4.03 -11.91 -22.79
N TRP A 88 -4.03 -12.28 -21.52
CA TRP A 88 -2.83 -12.69 -20.82
C TRP A 88 -3.06 -13.96 -20.02
N GLU A 89 -2.06 -14.82 -20.08
CA GLU A 89 -2.04 -16.09 -19.37
C GLU A 89 -1.81 -15.90 -17.87
N GLU A 90 -2.16 -16.92 -17.09
CA GLU A 90 -1.98 -16.97 -15.63
C GLU A 90 -0.55 -16.76 -15.12
N ARG A 91 0.46 -16.93 -15.98
CA ARG A 91 1.88 -16.68 -15.66
C ARG A 91 2.34 -15.26 -16.00
N GLU A 92 1.60 -14.56 -16.85
CA GLU A 92 1.94 -13.22 -17.34
C GLU A 92 1.36 -12.16 -16.42
N ILE A 93 0.12 -12.36 -15.95
CA ILE A 93 -0.55 -11.41 -15.07
C ILE A 93 -1.11 -12.06 -13.80
N ALA A 94 -1.10 -11.28 -12.73
CA ALA A 94 -1.96 -11.45 -11.56
C ALA A 94 -2.86 -10.20 -11.43
N PHE A 95 -3.99 -10.31 -10.73
CA PHE A 95 -4.95 -9.22 -10.62
C PHE A 95 -5.25 -8.84 -9.16
N GLN A 96 -4.80 -7.66 -8.74
CA GLN A 96 -5.25 -7.02 -7.51
C GLN A 96 -6.58 -6.34 -7.79
N ILE A 97 -7.66 -6.92 -7.27
CA ILE A 97 -9.02 -6.46 -7.55
C ILE A 97 -9.15 -4.98 -7.23
N MET A 98 -8.73 -4.54 -6.05
CA MET A 98 -8.75 -3.13 -5.66
C MET A 98 -7.71 -2.87 -4.58
N THR A 99 -7.07 -1.71 -4.61
CA THR A 99 -6.23 -1.23 -3.50
C THR A 99 -7.00 -0.34 -2.52
N GLU A 100 -6.60 -0.41 -1.26
CA GLU A 100 -7.04 0.46 -0.16
C GLU A 100 -8.56 0.68 -0.03
N PRO A 101 -9.40 -0.38 0.05
CA PRO A 101 -10.84 -0.21 0.19
C PRO A 101 -11.22 0.56 1.48
N PHE A 102 -12.27 1.37 1.36
CA PHE A 102 -12.99 2.06 2.44
C PHE A 102 -14.35 2.57 1.92
N ALA A 103 -15.16 3.18 2.79
CA ALA A 103 -16.53 3.65 2.47
C ALA A 103 -17.50 2.51 2.11
N ASN A 104 -17.24 1.31 2.63
CA ASN A 104 -18.02 0.12 2.42
C ASN A 104 -19.42 0.25 3.05
N TYR A 105 -20.47 -0.09 2.28
CA TYR A 105 -21.87 0.01 2.74
C TYR A 105 -22.25 -1.04 3.79
N THR A 106 -21.45 -2.09 3.94
CA THR A 106 -21.58 -3.15 4.96
C THR A 106 -20.19 -3.62 5.37
N ASP A 107 -20.10 -4.65 6.23
CA ASP A 107 -18.83 -5.27 6.59
C ASP A 107 -18.06 -5.71 5.34
N TRP A 108 -16.76 -5.43 5.31
CA TRP A 108 -15.92 -5.79 4.16
C TRP A 108 -15.93 -7.30 3.90
N ASN A 109 -16.09 -8.13 4.94
CA ASN A 109 -16.23 -9.58 4.83
C ASN A 109 -17.50 -10.03 4.10
N ASP A 110 -18.49 -9.17 3.92
CA ASP A 110 -19.67 -9.44 3.09
C ASP A 110 -19.47 -8.97 1.63
N MET A 111 -18.57 -8.00 1.41
CA MET A 111 -18.35 -7.35 0.11
C MET A 111 -17.21 -7.98 -0.68
N HIS A 112 -16.04 -8.18 -0.06
CA HIS A 112 -14.87 -8.70 -0.77
C HIS A 112 -15.07 -10.10 -1.38
N PRO A 113 -15.85 -11.03 -0.78
CA PRO A 113 -16.11 -12.32 -1.42
C PRO A 113 -16.94 -12.18 -2.70
N LYS A 114 -17.84 -11.19 -2.79
CA LYS A 114 -18.64 -10.94 -4.00
C LYS A 114 -17.76 -10.43 -5.14
N LEU A 115 -16.85 -9.51 -4.84
CA LEU A 115 -15.83 -9.06 -5.79
C LEU A 115 -14.96 -10.22 -6.28
N TRP A 116 -14.43 -11.01 -5.33
CA TRP A 116 -13.64 -12.20 -5.65
C TRP A 116 -14.41 -13.18 -6.53
N GLN A 117 -15.65 -13.51 -6.18
CA GLN A 117 -16.46 -14.49 -6.90
C GLN A 117 -16.70 -14.08 -8.36
N VAL A 118 -17.02 -12.79 -8.58
CA VAL A 118 -17.24 -12.26 -9.93
C VAL A 118 -15.96 -12.32 -10.76
N VAL A 119 -14.82 -11.89 -10.20
CA VAL A 119 -13.54 -11.91 -10.91
C VAL A 119 -13.05 -13.34 -11.15
N ARG A 120 -13.16 -14.22 -10.16
CA ARG A 120 -12.72 -15.62 -10.27
C ARG A 120 -13.50 -16.42 -11.32
N ALA A 121 -14.78 -16.07 -11.55
CA ALA A 121 -15.58 -16.69 -12.61
C ALA A 121 -14.97 -16.48 -14.01
N GLU A 122 -14.35 -15.33 -14.24
CA GLU A 122 -13.74 -15.00 -15.53
C GLU A 122 -12.23 -15.35 -15.54
N MET A 123 -11.53 -15.07 -14.44
CA MET A 123 -10.10 -15.36 -14.24
C MET A 123 -9.92 -16.68 -13.48
N THR A 124 -10.32 -17.80 -14.11
CA THR A 124 -10.43 -19.10 -13.44
C THR A 124 -9.12 -19.66 -12.89
N ARG A 125 -7.96 -19.23 -13.42
CA ARG A 125 -6.63 -19.76 -13.08
C ARG A 125 -5.60 -18.71 -12.68
N HIS A 126 -5.85 -17.43 -12.94
CA HIS A 126 -4.93 -16.35 -12.58
C HIS A 126 -4.84 -16.16 -11.08
N THR A 127 -3.67 -15.75 -10.58
CA THR A 127 -3.55 -15.35 -9.17
C THR A 127 -4.33 -14.05 -8.94
N LEU A 128 -5.15 -14.02 -7.89
CA LEU A 128 -5.88 -12.83 -7.47
C LEU A 128 -5.30 -12.28 -6.17
N VAL A 129 -5.29 -10.96 -6.01
CA VAL A 129 -4.89 -10.29 -4.77
C VAL A 129 -6.09 -9.54 -4.18
N LEU A 130 -6.47 -9.91 -2.97
CA LEU A 130 -7.61 -9.32 -2.24
C LEU A 130 -7.08 -8.40 -1.13
N SER A 131 -7.44 -7.13 -1.17
CA SER A 131 -7.00 -6.17 -0.15
C SER A 131 -7.93 -6.16 1.06
N GLY A 132 -7.36 -5.97 2.24
CA GLY A 132 -8.12 -5.72 3.47
C GLY A 132 -8.72 -4.31 3.53
N ASP A 133 -9.73 -4.14 4.38
CA ASP A 133 -10.38 -2.85 4.66
C ASP A 133 -9.42 -1.85 5.35
N ARG A 134 -9.97 -0.72 5.82
CA ARG A 134 -9.24 0.32 6.55
C ARG A 134 -8.08 0.83 5.72
N VAL A 135 -8.39 1.22 4.48
CA VAL A 135 -7.42 1.79 3.53
C VAL A 135 -6.27 0.82 3.28
N GLY A 136 -6.56 -0.49 3.21
CA GLY A 136 -5.54 -1.50 2.90
C GLY A 136 -4.57 -1.80 4.04
N SER A 137 -4.82 -1.32 5.26
CA SER A 137 -3.90 -1.55 6.38
C SER A 137 -3.69 -3.02 6.71
N LEU A 138 -2.53 -3.34 7.32
CA LEU A 138 -2.27 -4.68 7.87
C LEU A 138 -3.37 -5.14 8.84
N ALA A 139 -3.90 -4.23 9.67
CA ALA A 139 -4.98 -4.56 10.59
C ALA A 139 -6.31 -4.88 9.87
N GLY A 140 -6.58 -4.23 8.74
CA GLY A 140 -7.70 -4.57 7.86
C GLY A 140 -7.53 -5.95 7.24
N MET A 141 -6.34 -6.28 6.75
CA MET A 141 -6.03 -7.60 6.18
C MET A 141 -6.17 -8.73 7.21
N LEU A 142 -5.61 -8.56 8.41
CA LEU A 142 -5.70 -9.55 9.50
C LEU A 142 -7.13 -9.75 10.06
N ALA A 143 -8.08 -8.89 9.67
CA ALA A 143 -9.49 -8.97 10.02
C ALA A 143 -10.37 -9.58 8.91
N MET A 144 -9.77 -9.92 7.75
CA MET A 144 -10.49 -10.57 6.66
C MET A 144 -10.80 -12.03 7.00
N ASN A 145 -11.95 -12.49 6.54
CA ASN A 145 -12.32 -13.88 6.43
C ASN A 145 -11.82 -14.40 5.06
N PRO A 146 -10.88 -15.35 5.04
CA PRO A 146 -10.37 -15.88 3.78
C PRO A 146 -11.47 -16.52 2.91
N VAL A 147 -11.46 -16.24 1.61
CA VAL A 147 -12.33 -16.91 0.61
C VAL A 147 -11.85 -18.33 0.35
N ASP A 148 -12.73 -19.25 -0.04
CA ASP A 148 -12.39 -20.65 -0.36
C ASP A 148 -11.68 -20.77 -1.72
N ASP A 149 -10.44 -20.27 -1.76
CA ASP A 149 -9.55 -20.23 -2.92
C ASP A 149 -8.11 -20.32 -2.44
N ASP A 150 -7.35 -21.23 -3.03
CA ASP A 150 -5.93 -21.45 -2.72
C ASP A 150 -4.99 -20.64 -3.63
N ASN A 151 -5.52 -20.02 -4.68
CA ASN A 151 -4.78 -19.18 -5.64
C ASN A 151 -5.09 -17.69 -5.45
N VAL A 152 -5.14 -17.28 -4.17
CA VAL A 152 -5.36 -15.90 -3.73
C VAL A 152 -4.26 -15.47 -2.76
N TYR A 153 -3.77 -14.25 -2.96
CA TYR A 153 -2.95 -13.54 -1.99
C TYR A 153 -3.81 -12.52 -1.24
N TYR A 154 -3.52 -12.34 0.04
CA TYR A 154 -4.13 -11.30 0.87
C TYR A 154 -3.19 -10.11 0.95
N GLY A 155 -3.67 -8.99 0.45
CA GLY A 155 -2.91 -7.77 0.21
C GLY A 155 -3.06 -6.74 1.33
N TYR A 156 -1.97 -6.04 1.63
CA TYR A 156 -2.00 -4.84 2.48
C TYR A 156 -0.99 -3.79 2.01
N THR A 157 -1.21 -2.52 2.34
CA THR A 157 -0.28 -1.41 2.16
C THR A 157 0.35 -1.03 3.50
N SER A 158 1.58 -0.54 3.47
CA SER A 158 2.31 -0.17 4.69
C SER A 158 3.22 1.02 4.47
N TYR A 159 2.77 2.17 4.93
CA TYR A 159 3.61 3.36 5.09
C TYR A 159 3.88 3.65 6.57
N ASP A 160 3.56 2.78 7.50
CA ASP A 160 3.88 3.05 8.91
C ASP A 160 5.40 3.05 9.17
N PRO A 161 5.91 3.85 10.13
CA PRO A 161 5.21 4.95 10.78
C PRO A 161 5.21 6.17 9.86
N PHE A 162 4.06 6.81 9.68
CA PHE A 162 3.93 7.96 8.77
C PHE A 162 4.89 9.12 9.14
N ALA A 163 5.22 9.25 10.43
CA ALA A 163 6.23 10.18 10.93
C ALA A 163 7.59 10.03 10.26
N PHE A 164 7.95 8.83 9.82
CA PHE A 164 9.23 8.56 9.15
C PHE A 164 9.07 8.47 7.63
N THR A 165 8.09 7.72 7.15
CA THR A 165 7.95 7.37 5.73
C THR A 165 7.33 8.48 4.88
N LEU A 166 6.53 9.36 5.50
CA LEU A 166 5.76 10.43 4.86
C LEU A 166 6.17 11.81 5.38
N GLN A 167 7.42 11.94 5.85
CA GLN A 167 7.94 13.20 6.37
C GLN A 167 7.69 14.35 5.41
N SER A 168 7.17 15.46 5.95
CA SER A 168 6.83 16.67 5.18
C SER A 168 5.63 16.55 4.25
N TRP A 169 4.87 15.45 4.34
CA TRP A 169 3.55 15.32 3.72
C TRP A 169 2.59 14.48 4.57
N ASN A 170 2.91 14.29 5.85
CA ASN A 170 2.24 13.40 6.78
C ASN A 170 0.78 13.84 7.03
N ALA A 171 0.56 15.16 7.05
CA ALA A 171 -0.76 15.74 7.25
C ALA A 171 -1.75 15.41 6.13
N PHE A 172 -1.28 15.31 4.90
CA PHE A 172 -2.13 14.94 3.75
C PHE A 172 -2.71 13.54 3.89
N PHE A 173 -1.94 12.62 4.48
CA PHE A 173 -2.36 11.25 4.77
C PHE A 173 -3.04 11.10 6.14
N GLY A 174 -3.38 12.22 6.80
CA GLY A 174 -4.07 12.23 8.09
C GLY A 174 -3.22 11.75 9.27
N GLY A 175 -1.89 11.71 9.14
CA GLY A 175 -1.04 11.25 10.23
C GLY A 175 -0.63 12.34 11.24
N THR A 176 -0.72 13.63 10.87
CA THR A 176 -0.53 14.77 11.78
C THR A 176 -1.37 16.00 11.39
N PRO A 177 -1.55 16.97 12.31
CA PRO A 177 -1.89 18.35 11.93
C PRO A 177 -0.84 18.97 10.98
N ALA A 178 -1.25 19.96 10.18
CA ALA A 178 -0.41 20.56 9.13
C ALA A 178 0.79 21.34 9.69
N GLU A 179 0.63 21.93 10.87
CA GLU A 179 1.66 22.65 11.63
C GLU A 179 2.80 21.73 12.10
N LEU A 180 2.52 20.43 12.28
CA LEU A 180 3.52 19.44 12.67
C LEU A 180 4.22 18.78 11.47
N ASP A 181 3.77 19.05 10.25
CA ASP A 181 4.35 18.48 9.02
C ASP A 181 5.78 19.01 8.76
N ARG A 182 6.16 20.09 9.46
CA ARG A 182 7.52 20.65 9.43
C ARG A 182 8.49 19.95 10.38
N VAL A 183 8.01 19.02 11.21
CA VAL A 183 8.89 18.07 11.91
C VAL A 183 9.50 17.16 10.85
N GLY A 184 10.81 17.24 10.68
CA GLY A 184 11.51 16.48 9.65
C GLY A 184 12.80 15.87 10.19
N ARG A 185 13.57 15.18 9.33
CA ARG A 185 14.72 14.36 9.75
C ARG A 185 14.36 13.45 10.94
N VAL A 186 13.12 12.96 10.97
CA VAL A 186 12.65 11.98 11.92
C VAL A 186 13.51 10.72 11.74
N PRO A 187 14.10 10.17 12.82
CA PRO A 187 15.09 9.11 12.73
C PRO A 187 14.44 7.74 12.46
N TYR A 188 15.18 6.89 11.74
CA TYR A 188 15.02 5.44 11.79
C TYR A 188 16.41 4.77 11.79
N PRO A 189 16.71 3.86 12.73
CA PRO A 189 15.87 3.43 13.84
C PRO A 189 15.64 4.55 14.87
N ALA A 190 14.52 4.48 15.58
CA ALA A 190 14.11 5.48 16.56
C ALA A 190 14.19 4.95 18.00
N SER A 191 14.60 5.80 18.93
CA SER A 191 14.49 5.58 20.38
C SER A 191 14.38 6.94 21.08
N PRO A 192 13.98 7.00 22.36
CA PRO A 192 13.89 8.27 23.08
C PRO A 192 15.23 9.01 23.09
N ALA A 193 16.34 8.30 23.27
CA ALA A 193 17.68 8.88 23.30
C ALA A 193 18.14 9.42 21.93
N ILE A 194 17.76 8.77 20.82
CA ILE A 194 18.08 9.26 19.46
C ILE A 194 17.28 10.52 19.16
N VAL A 195 15.98 10.50 19.47
CA VAL A 195 15.10 11.65 19.25
C VAL A 195 15.55 12.85 20.08
N GLU A 196 15.80 12.68 21.38
CA GLU A 196 16.18 13.82 22.23
C GLU A 196 17.48 14.48 21.75
N ARG A 197 18.46 13.67 21.32
CA ARG A 197 19.72 14.18 20.75
C ARG A 197 19.54 14.96 19.44
N ARG A 198 18.48 14.67 18.67
CA ARG A 198 18.21 15.29 17.36
C ARG A 198 17.07 16.32 17.41
N LEU A 199 16.52 16.59 18.58
CA LEU A 199 15.28 17.32 18.72
C LEU A 199 15.36 18.71 18.06
N ASP A 200 16.42 19.47 18.29
CA ASP A 200 16.57 20.80 17.69
C ASP A 200 16.62 20.77 16.17
N ASP A 201 17.29 19.77 15.58
CA ASP A 201 17.36 19.58 14.12
C ASP A 201 16.01 19.14 13.56
N MET A 202 15.30 18.25 14.26
CA MET A 202 13.95 17.82 13.85
C MET A 202 12.94 18.97 13.83
N LEU A 203 13.14 19.95 14.71
CA LEU A 203 12.25 21.10 14.87
C LEU A 203 12.73 22.34 14.09
N SER A 204 13.79 22.25 13.29
CA SER A 204 14.40 23.43 12.66
C SER A 204 13.46 24.17 11.68
N GLY A 205 12.48 23.45 11.12
CA GLY A 205 11.46 24.00 10.22
C GLY A 205 10.14 24.38 10.89
N VAL A 206 10.01 24.12 12.20
CA VAL A 206 8.76 24.34 12.95
C VAL A 206 8.73 25.77 13.49
N ALA A 207 7.60 26.46 13.30
CA ALA A 207 7.40 27.81 13.82
C ALA A 207 7.44 27.86 15.35
N GLU A 208 7.96 28.95 15.93
CA GLU A 208 8.21 29.08 17.37
C GLU A 208 6.99 28.71 18.24
N GLY A 209 5.80 29.18 17.86
CA GLY A 209 4.55 28.91 18.58
C GLY A 209 4.11 27.44 18.62
N HIS A 210 4.69 26.57 17.79
CA HIS A 210 4.38 25.13 17.72
C HIS A 210 5.54 24.24 18.20
N ARG A 211 6.68 24.82 18.63
CA ARG A 211 7.87 24.02 18.98
C ARG A 211 7.64 23.05 20.13
N GLU A 212 6.88 23.45 21.16
CA GLU A 212 6.60 22.57 22.30
C GLU A 212 5.73 21.38 21.89
N GLU A 213 4.67 21.63 21.12
CA GLU A 213 3.79 20.59 20.58
C GLU A 213 4.57 19.61 19.69
N ALA A 214 5.39 20.16 18.79
CA ALA A 214 6.23 19.39 17.89
C ALA A 214 7.31 18.59 18.63
N ALA A 215 7.88 19.13 19.72
CA ALA A 215 8.78 18.39 20.59
C ALA A 215 8.07 17.22 21.27
N GLY A 216 6.85 17.44 21.76
CA GLY A 216 6.00 16.39 22.32
C GLY A 216 5.69 15.30 21.29
N TYR A 217 5.38 15.68 20.05
CA TYR A 217 5.18 14.75 18.94
C TYR A 217 6.42 13.91 18.64
N ALA A 218 7.59 14.54 18.51
CA ALA A 218 8.86 13.86 18.26
C ALA A 218 9.20 12.85 19.38
N ARG A 219 9.06 13.26 20.65
CA ARG A 219 9.32 12.40 21.81
C ARG A 219 8.40 11.19 21.85
N ARG A 220 7.09 11.40 21.64
CA ARG A 220 6.11 10.30 21.54
C ARG A 220 6.49 9.30 20.43
N TYR A 221 6.91 9.79 19.27
CA TYR A 221 7.47 8.93 18.21
C TYR A 221 8.70 8.14 18.69
N GLY A 222 9.65 8.79 19.37
CA GLY A 222 10.84 8.13 19.92
C GLY A 222 10.52 7.05 20.95
N GLU A 223 9.44 7.23 21.74
CA GLU A 223 8.94 6.26 22.70
C GLU A 223 8.19 5.08 22.07
N GLY A 224 7.92 5.14 20.75
CA GLY A 224 7.06 4.17 20.07
C GLY A 224 5.57 4.45 20.23
N ASN A 225 5.21 5.55 20.90
CA ASN A 225 3.83 5.98 21.10
C ASN A 225 3.39 6.86 19.92
N TYR A 226 2.88 6.23 18.87
CA TYR A 226 2.54 6.91 17.62
C TYR A 226 1.16 6.50 17.14
N GLN A 227 0.37 7.46 16.65
CA GLN A 227 -1.03 7.23 16.27
C GLN A 227 -1.80 6.48 17.37
N GLN A 228 -2.50 5.39 17.06
CA GLN A 228 -3.42 4.69 17.97
C GLN A 228 -2.73 3.60 18.80
N GLY A 229 -1.54 3.86 19.35
CA GLY A 229 -0.96 2.97 20.34
C GLY A 229 0.53 3.12 20.59
N ASN A 230 1.02 2.26 21.49
CA ASN A 230 2.43 2.04 21.71
C ASN A 230 2.88 0.81 20.93
N HIS A 231 3.79 1.02 19.98
CA HIS A 231 4.32 0.00 19.09
C HIS A 231 5.72 -0.53 19.52
N GLY A 232 6.26 0.02 20.60
CA GLY A 232 7.68 -0.06 20.91
C GLY A 232 8.51 0.75 19.91
N TRP A 233 9.83 0.68 20.04
CA TRP A 233 10.74 1.44 19.22
C TRP A 233 10.65 1.07 17.74
N PHE A 234 10.71 2.07 16.86
CA PHE A 234 10.71 1.86 15.41
C PHE A 234 12.11 1.44 14.95
N ASP A 235 12.33 0.13 14.92
CA ASP A 235 13.57 -0.52 14.51
C ASP A 235 13.27 -1.81 13.72
N ARG A 236 14.31 -2.60 13.40
CA ARG A 236 14.14 -3.92 12.77
C ARG A 236 13.17 -4.82 13.54
N GLY A 237 13.28 -4.88 14.87
CA GLY A 237 12.45 -5.71 15.70
C GLY A 237 10.97 -5.31 15.65
N TRP A 238 10.67 -4.05 15.37
CA TRP A 238 9.30 -3.60 15.12
C TRP A 238 8.70 -4.16 13.83
N HIS A 239 9.47 -4.26 12.74
CA HIS A 239 8.99 -4.93 11.54
C HIS A 239 8.71 -6.41 11.80
N GLU A 240 9.62 -7.12 12.48
CA GLU A 240 9.45 -8.52 12.87
C GLU A 240 8.14 -8.73 13.67
N ARG A 241 7.92 -7.95 14.73
CA ARG A 241 6.68 -8.03 15.53
C ARG A 241 5.42 -7.75 14.73
N ARG A 242 5.48 -6.91 13.69
CA ARG A 242 4.33 -6.65 12.81
C ARG A 242 3.99 -7.85 11.96
N VAL A 243 4.99 -8.49 11.36
CA VAL A 243 4.79 -9.63 10.46
C VAL A 243 4.49 -10.93 11.20
N GLU A 244 4.93 -11.09 12.45
CA GLU A 244 4.54 -12.21 13.31
C GLU A 244 3.02 -12.35 13.43
N ARG A 245 2.28 -11.23 13.43
CA ARG A 245 0.82 -11.22 13.46
C ARG A 245 0.18 -11.89 12.24
N VAL A 246 0.89 -11.93 11.10
CA VAL A 246 0.48 -12.65 9.89
C VAL A 246 0.54 -14.16 10.13
N ALA A 247 1.58 -14.64 10.82
CA ALA A 247 1.68 -16.03 11.22
C ALA A 247 0.51 -16.43 12.14
N ASP A 248 0.16 -15.59 13.12
CA ASP A 248 -0.98 -15.82 14.00
C ASP A 248 -2.32 -15.89 13.22
N TRP A 249 -2.51 -15.00 12.25
CA TRP A 249 -3.68 -15.02 11.39
C TRP A 249 -3.74 -16.29 10.52
N ARG A 250 -2.63 -16.69 9.89
CA ARG A 250 -2.52 -17.97 9.16
C ARG A 250 -2.90 -19.16 10.05
N ALA A 251 -2.36 -19.20 11.27
CA ALA A 251 -2.64 -20.26 12.23
C ALA A 251 -4.12 -20.34 12.63
N ARG A 252 -4.77 -19.20 12.87
CA ARG A 252 -6.21 -19.13 13.19
C ARG A 252 -7.11 -19.68 12.08
N HIS A 253 -6.68 -19.64 10.82
CA HIS A 253 -7.45 -20.15 9.69
C HIS A 253 -7.05 -21.57 9.26
N GLY A 254 -5.97 -22.13 9.79
CA GLY A 254 -5.60 -23.54 9.61
C GLY A 254 -5.19 -23.94 8.19
N ARG A 255 -4.88 -22.98 7.30
CA ARG A 255 -4.42 -23.25 5.94
C ARG A 255 -3.40 -22.23 5.46
N ARG A 256 -2.76 -22.51 4.33
CA ARG A 256 -1.83 -21.56 3.70
C ARG A 256 -2.61 -20.35 3.20
N LEU A 257 -2.18 -19.17 3.63
CA LEU A 257 -2.72 -17.89 3.17
C LEU A 257 -1.53 -17.02 2.73
N PRO A 258 -1.19 -17.03 1.43
CA PRO A 258 -0.15 -16.16 0.89
C PRO A 258 -0.49 -14.70 1.16
N VAL A 259 0.52 -13.91 1.53
CA VAL A 259 0.35 -12.49 1.85
C VAL A 259 1.30 -11.67 0.99
N LEU A 260 0.82 -10.53 0.54
CA LEU A 260 1.58 -9.57 -0.26
C LEU A 260 1.46 -8.18 0.37
N CYS A 261 2.60 -7.54 0.67
CA CYS A 261 2.61 -6.11 0.94
C CYS A 261 2.62 -5.38 -0.41
N ASN A 262 1.44 -5.01 -0.89
CA ASN A 262 1.24 -4.54 -2.26
C ASN A 262 1.80 -3.13 -2.49
N GLU A 263 2.06 -2.38 -1.42
CA GLU A 263 2.64 -1.02 -1.46
C GLU A 263 3.36 -0.74 -0.14
N PHE A 264 4.62 -0.30 -0.24
CA PHE A 264 5.34 0.34 0.85
C PHE A 264 6.39 1.26 0.26
N GLY A 265 6.76 2.32 0.98
CA GLY A 265 7.75 3.28 0.52
C GLY A 265 8.20 4.23 1.60
N VAL A 266 9.33 4.90 1.37
CA VAL A 266 9.82 6.01 2.20
C VAL A 266 10.09 7.20 1.28
N MET A 267 9.46 8.34 1.57
CA MET A 267 9.72 9.59 0.88
C MET A 267 11.17 9.99 1.09
N ASP A 268 11.87 10.36 0.02
CA ASP A 268 13.25 10.78 0.12
C ASP A 268 13.38 12.27 0.48
N ALA A 269 14.62 12.75 0.59
CA ALA A 269 14.89 14.15 0.89
C ALA A 269 14.47 15.10 -0.26
N VAL A 270 14.44 14.63 -1.51
CA VAL A 270 14.03 15.45 -2.67
C VAL A 270 12.54 15.73 -2.60
N MET A 271 11.73 14.69 -2.40
CA MET A 271 10.29 14.80 -2.27
C MET A 271 9.90 15.52 -0.97
N GLY A 272 10.58 15.24 0.15
CA GLY A 272 10.37 16.01 1.38
C GLY A 272 10.53 17.53 1.17
N ARG A 273 11.58 17.96 0.44
CA ARG A 273 11.79 19.37 0.08
C ARG A 273 10.70 19.93 -0.84
N LYS A 274 10.24 19.14 -1.80
CA LYS A 274 9.13 19.53 -2.70
C LYS A 274 7.85 19.84 -1.91
N TYR A 275 7.60 19.12 -0.82
CA TYR A 275 6.45 19.36 0.06
C TYR A 275 6.77 20.25 1.28
N GLY A 276 7.96 20.84 1.33
CA GLY A 276 8.29 21.94 2.24
C GLY A 276 9.05 21.56 3.51
N GLY A 277 9.48 20.32 3.69
CA GLY A 277 10.34 19.96 4.83
C GLY A 277 11.68 19.37 4.41
N PRO A 278 12.53 18.99 5.37
CA PRO A 278 13.87 18.49 5.06
C PRO A 278 13.87 17.05 4.51
N GLY A 279 12.76 16.32 4.65
CA GLY A 279 12.65 14.89 4.33
C GLY A 279 13.50 14.00 5.24
N CYS A 280 13.67 12.74 4.83
CA CYS A 280 14.45 11.76 5.59
C CYS A 280 15.97 11.86 5.32
N VAL A 281 16.78 11.31 6.23
CA VAL A 281 18.21 11.09 5.97
C VAL A 281 18.37 9.87 5.03
N PRO A 282 19.17 9.95 3.94
CA PRO A 282 19.27 8.88 2.94
C PRO A 282 19.64 7.50 3.51
N GLU A 283 20.60 7.45 4.43
CA GLU A 283 21.08 6.20 5.04
C GLU A 283 20.01 5.54 5.93
N GLU A 284 19.17 6.35 6.56
CA GLU A 284 18.05 5.90 7.40
C GLU A 284 16.93 5.33 6.55
N ARG A 285 16.65 5.97 5.40
CA ARG A 285 15.73 5.45 4.39
C ARG A 285 16.17 4.09 3.85
N LEU A 286 17.45 3.95 3.51
CA LEU A 286 18.00 2.66 3.05
C LEU A 286 17.91 1.59 4.15
N SER A 287 18.20 1.98 5.40
CA SER A 287 18.10 1.06 6.54
C SER A 287 16.66 0.60 6.77
N PHE A 288 15.68 1.50 6.71
CA PHE A 288 14.25 1.16 6.81
C PHE A 288 13.83 0.21 5.69
N ILE A 289 14.14 0.53 4.43
CA ILE A 289 13.72 -0.28 3.30
C ILE A 289 14.34 -1.68 3.38
N ARG A 290 15.61 -1.79 3.79
CA ARG A 290 16.28 -3.08 4.01
C ARG A 290 15.60 -3.87 5.14
N ASP A 291 15.45 -3.27 6.31
CA ASP A 291 14.91 -3.95 7.49
C ASP A 291 13.44 -4.36 7.28
N PHE A 292 12.65 -3.53 6.59
CA PHE A 292 11.28 -3.87 6.18
C PHE A 292 11.28 -5.09 5.24
N ARG A 293 12.07 -5.04 4.16
CA ARG A 293 12.13 -6.09 3.14
C ARG A 293 12.56 -7.43 3.73
N GLU A 294 13.64 -7.43 4.50
CA GLU A 294 14.18 -8.64 5.11
C GLU A 294 13.19 -9.27 6.10
N ALA A 295 12.42 -8.46 6.86
CA ALA A 295 11.37 -8.97 7.73
C ALA A 295 10.21 -9.61 6.94
N MET A 296 9.81 -9.03 5.80
CA MET A 296 8.80 -9.66 4.93
C MET A 296 9.28 -11.00 4.36
N GLU A 297 10.51 -11.02 3.84
CA GLU A 297 11.13 -12.19 3.24
C GLU A 297 11.30 -13.34 4.25
N ALA A 298 11.71 -13.01 5.48
CA ALA A 298 11.85 -13.99 6.56
C ALA A 298 10.52 -14.67 6.95
N HIS A 299 9.38 -14.06 6.63
CA HIS A 299 8.03 -14.56 6.98
C HIS A 299 7.20 -15.03 5.79
N ASP A 300 7.82 -15.26 4.62
CA ASP A 300 7.13 -15.66 3.37
C ASP A 300 6.01 -14.66 3.00
N ILE A 301 6.37 -13.37 3.00
CA ILE A 301 5.52 -12.26 2.57
C ILE A 301 6.17 -11.60 1.38
N GLY A 302 5.50 -11.62 0.23
CA GLY A 302 5.95 -10.87 -0.95
C GLY A 302 5.78 -9.37 -0.72
N TRP A 303 6.42 -8.55 -1.55
CA TRP A 303 6.26 -7.10 -1.48
C TRP A 303 6.37 -6.42 -2.85
N SER A 304 5.69 -5.30 -3.02
CA SER A 304 5.86 -4.40 -4.16
C SER A 304 6.23 -3.00 -3.65
N TYR A 305 7.39 -2.50 -4.08
CA TYR A 305 7.89 -1.20 -3.65
C TYR A 305 7.16 -0.08 -4.38
N TRP A 306 6.61 0.86 -3.63
CA TRP A 306 6.12 2.12 -4.14
C TRP A 306 7.22 3.17 -3.93
N SER A 307 7.73 3.86 -4.96
CA SER A 307 7.42 3.73 -6.38
C SER A 307 8.65 3.88 -7.26
N TYR A 308 8.51 3.52 -8.53
CA TYR A 308 9.60 3.58 -9.50
C TYR A 308 10.11 5.02 -9.72
N ASN A 309 9.22 5.98 -9.94
CA ASN A 309 9.57 7.36 -10.31
C ASN A 309 8.61 8.45 -9.78
N GLU A 310 7.89 8.21 -8.68
CA GLU A 310 6.93 9.17 -8.10
C GLU A 310 7.29 9.56 -6.65
N THR A 311 6.30 9.68 -5.76
CA THR A 311 6.43 10.16 -4.37
C THR A 311 7.51 9.46 -3.54
N PHE A 312 7.78 8.20 -3.83
CA PHE A 312 8.71 7.36 -3.08
C PHE A 312 9.80 6.80 -3.98
N THR A 313 10.18 7.59 -4.99
CA THR A 313 11.02 7.20 -6.12
C THR A 313 12.26 6.37 -5.76
N LEU A 314 12.60 5.41 -6.62
CA LEU A 314 13.91 4.75 -6.61
C LEU A 314 14.99 5.61 -7.32
N PHE A 315 14.58 6.61 -8.11
CA PHE A 315 15.42 7.44 -8.99
C PHE A 315 15.15 8.94 -8.87
#